data_AF-A0A353Z8Y9-F1
#
_entry.id   AF-A0A353Z8Y9-F1
#
_cell.length_a   1.000
_cell.length_b   1.000
_cell.length_c   1.000
_cell.angle_alpha   90.00
_cell.angle_beta   90.00
_cell.angle_gamma   90.00
#
_symmetry.space_group_name_H-M   'P 1'
#
loop_
_entity.id
_entity.type
_entity.pdbx_description
1 polymer ?
#
loop_
_entity_poly.entity_id
_entity_poly.type
_entity_poly.pdbx_seq_one_letter_code
_entity_poly.pdbx_strand_id
1 'polypeptide(L)'
;MAGSATDKIVVLRQELPQLFVEKSWPLDPIDEYVIVPINRVENRPTNETGVLEFLLDETEMPYWPPEVDLTADCLEQLASAARGDSLGQRDIGLRTRRRRGPQMPGALLTNDEWNAAFPPPDALAFYLPFHFFSQDFWGIYLTVEGVQELAFEVYRLAGGELDLKDAFFAARLFLYYHEAFHHAVECFATRLEQIERTPLYRTGFQELFKGVFGTDECLEEGLANAFAYRKTVAKIRRPELKVALRQLIEQSDPGYRMGVQFARRFSATRSRLAELNFGVCFPGRPSARESVWETMGHLFDGISNIRGRVNYIIRRDAALLTRVGFRPFLTGKKLVEKLSEHGEVRFLKHGGSHDHYSFDGKRFELPRHACDCRPGLIKGILKQIGLQISLSVFRAS
;
A
#
# COMPACT_ATOMS: atom_id res chain seq x y z
N MET A 1 22.73 25.97 -5.26
CA MET A 1 21.36 25.67 -4.82
C MET A 1 20.82 24.56 -5.70
N ALA A 2 20.86 23.31 -5.24
CA ALA A 2 20.22 22.21 -5.95
C ALA A 2 18.70 22.40 -5.78
N GLY A 3 18.01 22.83 -6.84
CA GLY A 3 16.56 22.89 -6.82
C GLY A 3 16.00 21.53 -6.43
N SER A 4 15.08 21.50 -5.48
CA SER A 4 14.26 20.32 -5.19
C SER A 4 13.76 19.78 -6.52
N ALA A 5 14.15 18.55 -6.89
CA ALA A 5 13.72 17.94 -8.14
C ALA A 5 12.18 17.91 -8.13
N THR A 6 11.56 18.77 -8.93
CA THR A 6 10.11 18.86 -9.02
C THR A 6 9.58 17.49 -9.37
N ASP A 7 8.67 16.98 -8.53
CA ASP A 7 8.00 15.70 -8.76
C ASP A 7 7.38 15.74 -10.16
N LYS A 8 7.80 14.83 -11.07
CA LYS A 8 7.39 14.88 -12.48
C LYS A 8 5.87 14.81 -12.63
N ILE A 9 5.18 14.18 -11.67
CA ILE A 9 3.71 14.12 -11.63
C ILE A 9 3.10 15.50 -11.38
N VAL A 10 3.75 16.36 -10.59
CA VAL A 10 3.28 17.74 -10.37
C VAL A 10 3.33 18.52 -11.68
N VAL A 11 4.42 18.39 -12.44
CA VAL A 11 4.53 19.01 -13.77
C VAL A 11 3.44 18.48 -14.70
N LEU A 12 3.21 17.17 -14.74
CA LEU A 12 2.15 16.60 -15.58
C LEU A 12 0.75 17.10 -15.20
N ARG A 13 0.45 17.22 -13.91
CA ARG A 13 -0.84 17.76 -13.44
C ARG A 13 -1.04 19.22 -13.83
N GLN A 14 0.05 20.01 -13.87
CA GLN A 14 0.02 21.41 -14.28
C GLN A 14 -0.14 21.56 -15.80
N GLU A 15 0.65 20.80 -16.57
CA GLU A 15 0.73 20.94 -18.03
C GLU A 15 -0.34 20.14 -18.78
N LEU A 16 -0.85 19.07 -18.18
CA LEU A 16 -1.84 18.16 -18.76
C LEU A 16 -2.96 17.80 -17.77
N PRO A 17 -3.66 18.80 -17.20
CA PRO A 17 -4.69 18.56 -16.18
C PRO A 17 -5.82 17.64 -16.68
N GLN A 18 -6.08 17.60 -17.99
CA GLN A 18 -7.12 16.74 -18.58
C GLN A 18 -6.86 15.25 -18.38
N LEU A 19 -5.63 14.83 -18.12
CA LEU A 19 -5.28 13.43 -17.85
C LEU A 19 -5.72 12.99 -16.44
N PHE A 20 -5.93 13.94 -15.53
CA PHE A 20 -6.16 13.69 -14.11
C PHE A 20 -7.61 13.96 -13.72
N VAL A 21 -8.14 13.17 -12.78
CA VAL A 21 -9.37 13.48 -12.04
C VAL A 21 -8.99 13.44 -10.57
N GLU A 22 -9.42 14.43 -9.79
CA GLU A 22 -9.22 14.38 -8.35
C GLU A 22 -10.36 13.61 -7.70
N LYS A 23 -10.05 12.42 -7.19
CA LYS A 23 -10.94 11.64 -6.34
C LYS A 23 -10.54 11.85 -4.89
N SER A 24 -11.53 12.05 -4.03
CA SER A 24 -11.32 11.96 -2.58
C SER A 24 -10.93 10.53 -2.22
N TRP A 25 -10.14 10.39 -1.17
CA TRP A 25 -9.94 9.07 -0.56
C TRP A 25 -11.31 8.47 -0.18
N PRO A 26 -11.57 7.17 -0.44
CA PRO A 26 -12.90 6.55 -0.23
C PRO A 26 -13.29 6.38 1.24
N LEU A 27 -12.28 6.17 2.08
CA LEU A 27 -12.37 6.19 3.53
C LEU A 27 -12.17 7.64 4.00
N ASP A 28 -12.54 8.00 5.22
CA ASP A 28 -11.83 9.11 5.86
C ASP A 28 -10.58 8.47 6.48
N PRO A 29 -9.48 8.28 5.70
CA PRO A 29 -8.39 7.41 6.13
C PRO A 29 -7.77 7.94 7.42
N ILE A 30 -7.93 9.23 7.67
CA ILE A 30 -7.44 9.92 8.83
C ILE A 30 -8.21 9.50 10.08
N ASP A 31 -9.51 9.24 9.97
CA ASP A 31 -10.35 8.88 11.11
C ASP A 31 -10.46 7.38 11.36
N GLU A 32 -10.19 6.55 10.35
CA GLU A 32 -10.23 5.09 10.50
C GLU A 32 -8.85 4.44 10.61
N TYR A 33 -7.83 5.02 9.98
CA TYR A 33 -6.49 4.43 9.89
C TYR A 33 -5.40 5.35 10.42
N VAL A 34 -4.31 4.73 10.83
CA VAL A 34 -3.01 5.33 11.02
C VAL A 34 -2.18 4.98 9.80
N ILE A 35 -1.64 6.01 9.15
CA ILE A 35 -0.74 5.85 8.00
C ILE A 35 0.69 5.99 8.50
N VAL A 36 1.51 4.95 8.31
CA VAL A 36 2.92 4.94 8.73
C VAL A 36 3.82 4.82 7.50
N PRO A 37 4.56 5.86 7.10
CA PRO A 37 5.46 5.80 5.95
C PRO A 37 6.55 4.74 6.13
N ILE A 38 6.78 3.94 5.08
CA ILE A 38 7.84 2.92 5.04
C ILE A 38 9.06 3.52 4.37
N ASN A 39 10.02 3.95 5.18
CA ASN A 39 11.32 4.34 4.67
C ASN A 39 12.11 3.09 4.28
N ARG A 40 12.43 2.93 2.99
CA ARG A 40 13.26 1.84 2.46
C ARG A 40 12.60 0.45 2.56
N VAL A 41 11.44 0.28 1.93
CA VAL A 41 10.70 -1.00 1.85
C VAL A 41 11.55 -2.22 1.45
N GLU A 42 12.58 -2.01 0.64
CA GLU A 42 13.48 -3.08 0.16
C GLU A 42 14.64 -3.41 1.11
N ASN A 43 14.83 -2.67 2.19
CA ASN A 43 15.90 -2.93 3.14
C ASN A 43 15.44 -3.97 4.14
N ARG A 44 16.32 -4.93 4.47
CA ARG A 44 16.05 -5.80 5.62
C ARG A 44 15.81 -4.93 6.85
N PRO A 45 14.82 -5.27 7.68
CA PRO A 45 14.66 -4.67 8.98
C PRO A 45 16.02 -4.70 9.72
N THR A 46 16.43 -3.57 10.30
CA THR A 46 17.61 -3.46 11.16
C THR A 46 17.15 -2.92 12.48
N ASN A 47 17.59 -3.47 13.61
CA ASN A 47 17.15 -3.14 14.99
C ASN A 47 16.94 -1.64 15.34
N GLU A 48 17.46 -0.71 14.55
CA GLU A 48 17.38 0.74 14.73
C GLU A 48 16.16 1.40 14.03
N THR A 49 15.40 0.71 13.18
CA THR A 49 14.28 1.28 12.40
C THR A 49 12.89 1.07 13.02
N GLY A 50 12.70 1.65 14.21
CA GLY A 50 11.48 2.32 14.69
C GLY A 50 10.09 1.69 14.43
N VAL A 51 9.44 1.31 15.54
CA VAL A 51 7.98 1.16 15.78
C VAL A 51 7.26 0.00 15.09
N LEU A 52 7.54 -0.33 13.82
CA LEU A 52 6.94 -1.50 13.16
C LEU A 52 7.80 -2.77 13.27
N GLU A 53 9.12 -2.62 13.46
CA GLU A 53 9.97 -3.74 13.88
C GLU A 53 9.67 -4.18 15.30
N PHE A 54 9.27 -3.27 16.19
CA PHE A 54 8.77 -3.59 17.53
C PHE A 54 7.52 -4.48 17.47
N LEU A 55 6.71 -4.34 16.42
CA LEU A 55 5.55 -5.20 16.17
C LEU A 55 5.90 -6.59 15.65
N LEU A 56 7.15 -6.80 15.27
CA LEU A 56 7.72 -8.06 14.79
C LEU A 56 8.78 -8.61 15.77
N ASP A 57 8.95 -7.98 16.94
CA ASP A 57 9.82 -8.51 17.99
C ASP A 57 9.15 -9.77 18.56
N GLU A 58 9.86 -10.89 18.46
CA GLU A 58 9.40 -12.25 18.78
C GLU A 58 8.96 -12.40 20.25
N THR A 59 9.29 -11.43 21.10
CA THR A 59 9.08 -11.46 22.55
C THR A 59 7.73 -10.91 23.02
N GLU A 60 7.02 -10.11 22.20
CA GLU A 60 5.74 -9.47 22.61
C GLU A 60 4.54 -9.84 21.73
N MET A 61 4.62 -10.88 20.88
CA MET A 61 3.43 -11.45 20.24
C MET A 61 2.63 -12.30 21.25
N PRO A 62 1.46 -11.86 21.74
CA PRO A 62 0.72 -12.61 22.74
C PRO A 62 -0.16 -13.65 22.04
N TYR A 63 0.44 -14.77 21.65
CA TYR A 63 -0.10 -16.14 21.69
C TYR A 63 0.90 -17.11 21.02
N TRP A 64 2.13 -17.17 21.52
CA TRP A 64 2.98 -18.33 21.27
C TRP A 64 3.51 -18.80 22.62
N PRO A 65 3.03 -19.91 23.18
CA PRO A 65 3.64 -20.44 24.38
C PRO A 65 5.08 -20.82 24.02
N PRO A 66 6.10 -20.27 24.71
CA PRO A 66 7.51 -20.44 24.34
C PRO A 66 8.04 -21.88 24.48
N GLU A 67 7.16 -22.86 24.74
CA GLU A 67 7.48 -24.26 25.02
C GLU A 67 6.67 -25.24 24.17
N VAL A 68 5.90 -24.79 23.17
CA VAL A 68 5.24 -25.74 22.26
C VAL A 68 6.24 -26.17 21.22
N ASP A 69 6.80 -27.36 21.44
CA ASP A 69 7.43 -28.17 20.40
C ASP A 69 6.50 -28.14 19.18
N LEU A 70 6.98 -27.56 18.07
CA LEU A 70 6.25 -27.37 16.82
C LEU A 70 6.03 -28.73 16.14
N THR A 71 5.29 -29.60 16.81
CA THR A 71 4.85 -30.87 16.25
C THR A 71 3.89 -30.57 15.09
N ALA A 72 3.82 -31.50 14.14
CA ALA A 72 2.87 -31.41 13.02
C ALA A 72 1.44 -31.11 13.51
N ASP A 73 1.05 -31.63 14.68
CA ASP A 73 -0.23 -31.40 15.33
C ASP A 73 -0.48 -29.94 15.73
N CYS A 74 0.57 -29.20 16.15
CA CYS A 74 0.42 -27.81 16.55
C CYS A 74 0.28 -26.88 15.33
N LEU A 75 1.03 -27.17 14.26
CA LEU A 75 0.85 -26.52 12.95
C LEU A 75 -0.51 -26.87 12.35
N GLU A 76 -0.99 -28.10 12.56
CA GLU A 76 -2.31 -28.55 12.10
C GLU A 76 -3.44 -27.94 12.93
N GLN A 77 -3.26 -27.70 14.23
CA GLN A 77 -4.20 -26.94 15.08
C GLN A 77 -4.25 -25.46 14.73
N LEU A 78 -3.12 -24.84 14.38
CA LEU A 78 -3.09 -23.45 13.91
C LEU A 78 -3.66 -23.30 12.50
N ALA A 79 -3.32 -24.23 11.62
CA ALA A 79 -3.94 -24.33 10.31
C ALA A 79 -5.43 -24.72 10.43
N SER A 80 -5.85 -25.47 11.45
CA SER A 80 -7.26 -25.77 11.75
C SER A 80 -8.00 -24.57 12.36
N ALA A 81 -7.35 -23.79 13.21
CA ALA A 81 -7.85 -22.52 13.72
C ALA A 81 -7.98 -21.47 12.60
N ALA A 82 -7.08 -21.51 11.60
CA ALA A 82 -7.18 -20.74 10.36
C ALA A 82 -8.21 -21.32 9.37
N ARG A 83 -8.43 -22.65 9.36
CA ARG A 83 -9.42 -23.36 8.53
C ARG A 83 -10.83 -23.39 9.12
N GLY A 84 -11.01 -22.96 10.38
CA GLY A 84 -12.31 -22.70 10.97
C GLY A 84 -13.04 -23.90 11.58
N ASP A 85 -12.42 -24.62 12.52
CA ASP A 85 -13.18 -25.53 13.40
C ASP A 85 -13.08 -25.16 14.89
N SER A 86 -14.20 -24.65 15.41
CA SER A 86 -14.61 -24.59 16.84
C SER A 86 -13.90 -23.65 17.84
N LEU A 87 -13.29 -22.55 17.37
CA LEU A 87 -13.24 -21.29 18.13
C LEU A 87 -13.96 -20.23 17.31
N GLY A 88 -15.29 -20.24 17.43
CA GLY A 88 -16.30 -19.51 16.64
C GLY A 88 -15.75 -18.47 15.67
N GLN A 89 -15.88 -18.74 14.35
CA GLN A 89 -15.77 -17.79 13.24
C GLN A 89 -15.06 -16.49 13.64
N ARG A 90 -13.76 -16.55 13.90
CA ARG A 90 -13.01 -15.33 14.18
C ARG A 90 -12.92 -14.57 12.85
N ASP A 91 -13.38 -13.33 12.90
CA ASP A 91 -13.41 -12.35 11.81
C ASP A 91 -11.99 -12.19 11.22
N ILE A 92 -11.67 -12.99 10.20
CA ILE A 92 -10.40 -12.93 9.45
C ILE A 92 -10.69 -12.24 8.11
N GLY A 93 -9.82 -11.29 7.77
CA GLY A 93 -10.05 -10.29 6.73
C GLY A 93 -10.60 -8.99 7.30
N LEU A 94 -10.16 -7.87 6.73
CA LEU A 94 -10.83 -6.60 6.90
C LEU A 94 -12.30 -6.79 6.48
N ARG A 95 -13.21 -7.07 7.44
CA ARG A 95 -14.59 -6.60 7.32
C ARG A 95 -14.49 -5.07 7.30
N THR A 96 -14.10 -4.51 6.15
CA THR A 96 -14.65 -3.24 5.74
C THR A 96 -16.15 -3.46 5.90
N ARG A 97 -16.73 -2.85 6.95
CA ARG A 97 -18.19 -2.85 7.14
C ARG A 97 -18.79 -2.64 5.77
N ARG A 98 -19.56 -3.62 5.25
CA ARG A 98 -20.19 -3.60 3.92
C ARG A 98 -20.48 -2.17 3.50
N ARG A 99 -19.55 -1.54 2.79
CA ARG A 99 -19.79 -0.27 2.13
C ARG A 99 -19.90 -0.66 0.69
N ARG A 100 -21.15 -0.86 0.25
CA ARG A 100 -21.56 -0.84 -1.15
C ARG A 100 -21.30 0.57 -1.70
N GLY A 101 -20.02 0.96 -1.79
CA GLY A 101 -19.56 2.07 -2.58
C GLY A 101 -19.04 1.54 -3.91
N PRO A 102 -18.98 2.37 -4.97
CA PRO A 102 -18.35 1.96 -6.21
C PRO A 102 -16.90 1.51 -5.94
N GLN A 103 -16.53 0.30 -6.38
CA GLN A 103 -15.14 -0.16 -6.39
C GLN A 103 -14.30 0.87 -7.13
N MET A 104 -13.41 1.54 -6.41
CA MET A 104 -12.47 2.49 -6.99
C MET A 104 -11.22 1.76 -7.46
N PRO A 105 -10.50 2.28 -8.47
CA PRO A 105 -9.18 1.77 -8.82
C PRO A 105 -8.27 1.77 -7.59
N GLY A 106 -7.73 0.60 -7.24
CA GLY A 106 -6.89 0.43 -6.04
C GLY A 106 -7.65 0.33 -4.72
N ALA A 107 -8.95 0.02 -4.72
CA ALA A 107 -9.65 -0.33 -3.49
C ALA A 107 -9.27 -1.75 -3.05
N LEU A 108 -9.10 -1.96 -1.74
CA LEU A 108 -8.93 -3.30 -1.17
C LEU A 108 -10.10 -4.19 -1.56
N LEU A 109 -9.79 -5.40 -2.01
CA LEU A 109 -10.79 -6.43 -2.20
C LEU A 109 -11.40 -6.83 -0.85
N THR A 110 -12.69 -7.12 -0.86
CA THR A 110 -13.46 -7.58 0.30
C THR A 110 -13.67 -9.09 0.24
N ASN A 111 -13.87 -9.75 1.39
CA ASN A 111 -13.94 -11.22 1.50
C ASN A 111 -14.95 -11.91 0.56
N ASP A 112 -15.92 -11.19 0.02
CA ASP A 112 -16.93 -11.72 -0.91
C ASP A 112 -16.41 -11.77 -2.38
N GLU A 113 -15.18 -11.32 -2.65
CA GLU A 113 -14.65 -11.06 -4.01
C GLU A 113 -13.55 -12.03 -4.46
N TRP A 114 -13.18 -13.01 -3.64
CA TRP A 114 -12.21 -14.07 -4.00
C TRP A 114 -12.69 -15.45 -3.54
N ASN A 115 -12.25 -16.49 -4.25
CA ASN A 115 -12.61 -17.89 -3.99
C ASN A 115 -11.44 -18.75 -3.50
N ALA A 116 -10.20 -18.25 -3.62
CA ALA A 116 -9.01 -18.95 -3.17
C ALA A 116 -8.99 -19.14 -1.65
N ALA A 117 -8.26 -20.18 -1.21
CA ALA A 117 -8.09 -20.49 0.21
C ALA A 117 -7.30 -19.40 0.96
N PHE A 118 -6.52 -18.59 0.24
CA PHE A 118 -5.75 -17.48 0.77
C PHE A 118 -6.12 -16.19 0.02
N PRO A 119 -6.23 -15.03 0.71
CA PRO A 119 -6.59 -13.78 0.06
C PRO A 119 -5.61 -13.38 -1.05
N PRO A 120 -6.09 -12.79 -2.17
CA PRO A 120 -5.22 -12.24 -3.20
C PRO A 120 -4.41 -11.05 -2.65
N PRO A 121 -3.29 -10.68 -3.30
CA PRO A 121 -2.47 -9.53 -2.90
C PRO A 121 -3.28 -8.23 -2.72
N ASP A 122 -4.26 -7.97 -3.59
CA ASP A 122 -5.13 -6.78 -3.54
C ASP A 122 -6.09 -6.74 -2.33
N ALA A 123 -6.20 -7.83 -1.58
CA ALA A 123 -6.89 -7.85 -0.29
C ALA A 123 -5.97 -7.46 0.88
N LEU A 124 -4.64 -7.48 0.67
CA LEU A 124 -3.61 -7.30 1.69
C LEU A 124 -2.82 -6.00 1.49
N ALA A 125 -2.76 -5.50 0.26
CA ALA A 125 -2.13 -4.27 -0.16
C ALA A 125 -2.92 -3.64 -1.31
N PHE A 126 -2.63 -2.38 -1.62
CA PHE A 126 -3.19 -1.71 -2.78
C PHE A 126 -2.34 -0.52 -3.24
N TYR A 127 -2.40 -0.24 -4.52
CA TYR A 127 -1.84 0.93 -5.16
C TYR A 127 -2.92 1.97 -5.45
N LEU A 128 -2.74 3.20 -4.98
CA LEU A 128 -3.56 4.34 -5.36
C LEU A 128 -2.95 5.09 -6.56
N PRO A 129 -3.59 5.05 -7.74
CA PRO A 129 -3.03 5.62 -8.96
C PRO A 129 -2.96 7.15 -8.93
N PHE A 130 -1.83 7.71 -9.38
CA PHE A 130 -1.65 9.16 -9.40
C PHE A 130 -2.57 9.88 -10.41
N HIS A 131 -3.21 9.18 -11.35
CA HIS A 131 -4.26 9.76 -12.20
C HIS A 131 -5.52 10.14 -11.43
N PHE A 132 -5.78 9.49 -10.28
CA PHE A 132 -6.98 9.68 -9.47
C PHE A 132 -6.73 10.39 -8.14
N PHE A 133 -5.55 10.19 -7.55
CA PHE A 133 -5.28 10.64 -6.19
C PHE A 133 -4.22 11.75 -6.15
N SER A 134 -4.41 12.70 -5.24
CA SER A 134 -3.53 13.86 -5.08
C SER A 134 -2.14 13.46 -4.58
N GLN A 135 -1.19 14.41 -4.59
CA GLN A 135 0.19 14.18 -4.17
C GLN A 135 0.31 13.65 -2.73
N ASP A 136 -0.68 13.89 -1.88
CA ASP A 136 -0.69 13.47 -0.49
C ASP A 136 -1.14 12.00 -0.30
N PHE A 137 -1.81 11.43 -1.31
CA PHE A 137 -2.53 10.17 -1.19
C PHE A 137 -2.13 9.10 -2.20
N TRP A 138 -1.57 9.44 -3.36
CA TRP A 138 -1.16 8.41 -4.30
C TRP A 138 0.09 7.68 -3.77
N GLY A 139 0.12 6.36 -3.94
CA GLY A 139 1.19 5.52 -3.41
C GLY A 139 0.74 4.09 -3.16
N ILE A 140 1.65 3.31 -2.59
CA ILE A 140 1.42 1.92 -2.20
C ILE A 140 1.06 1.88 -0.71
N TYR A 141 0.02 1.13 -0.38
CA TYR A 141 -0.46 0.94 0.97
C TYR A 141 -0.46 -0.54 1.31
N LEU A 142 0.28 -0.93 2.34
CA LEU A 142 0.34 -2.29 2.85
C LEU A 142 -0.47 -2.34 4.15
N THR A 143 -1.40 -3.28 4.29
CA THR A 143 -2.02 -3.54 5.60
C THR A 143 -0.99 -4.26 6.47
N VAL A 144 -0.89 -3.90 7.76
CA VAL A 144 0.05 -4.62 8.65
C VAL A 144 -0.44 -6.04 8.88
N GLU A 145 -1.74 -6.21 9.04
CA GLU A 145 -2.42 -7.49 9.18
C GLU A 145 -2.19 -8.36 7.94
N GLY A 146 -2.33 -7.82 6.73
CA GLY A 146 -2.11 -8.61 5.52
C GLY A 146 -0.65 -8.98 5.29
N VAL A 147 0.30 -8.15 5.72
CA VAL A 147 1.73 -8.54 5.75
C VAL A 147 1.96 -9.70 6.73
N GLN A 148 1.31 -9.67 7.90
CA GLN A 148 1.38 -10.76 8.90
C GLN A 148 0.77 -12.06 8.35
N GLU A 149 -0.45 -12.00 7.83
CA GLU A 149 -1.15 -13.16 7.27
C GLU A 149 -0.34 -13.82 6.16
N LEU A 150 0.16 -13.02 5.20
CA LEU A 150 1.01 -13.55 4.13
C LEU A 150 2.34 -14.11 4.65
N ALA A 151 2.95 -13.49 5.65
CA ALA A 151 4.18 -14.01 6.25
C ALA A 151 3.96 -15.39 6.87
N PHE A 152 2.88 -15.58 7.62
CA PHE A 152 2.54 -16.86 8.21
C PHE A 152 2.23 -17.92 7.17
N GLU A 153 1.52 -17.56 6.09
CA GLU A 153 1.24 -18.51 5.02
C GLU A 153 2.51 -18.91 4.27
N VAL A 154 3.42 -17.97 3.99
CA VAL A 154 4.73 -18.26 3.41
C VAL A 154 5.56 -19.16 4.33
N TYR A 155 5.58 -18.89 5.64
CA TYR A 155 6.27 -19.70 6.63
C TYR A 155 5.73 -21.14 6.67
N ARG A 156 4.39 -21.28 6.65
CA ARG A 156 3.69 -22.57 6.64
C ARG A 156 3.99 -23.37 5.38
N LEU A 157 3.89 -22.74 4.20
CA LEU A 157 4.19 -23.36 2.91
C LEU A 157 5.68 -23.71 2.75
N ALA A 158 6.56 -23.02 3.47
CA ALA A 158 7.98 -23.35 3.56
C ALA A 158 8.28 -24.50 4.55
N GLY A 159 7.26 -25.11 5.17
CA GLY A 159 7.45 -26.24 6.09
C GLY A 159 8.21 -25.87 7.38
N GLY A 160 8.24 -24.60 7.75
CA GLY A 160 9.01 -24.10 8.90
C GLY A 160 10.52 -23.98 8.67
N GLU A 161 11.01 -24.26 7.45
CA GLU A 161 12.44 -24.15 7.12
C GLU A 161 12.91 -22.71 6.82
N LEU A 162 11.95 -21.79 6.66
CA LEU A 162 12.20 -20.36 6.48
C LEU A 162 12.08 -19.65 7.83
N ASP A 163 13.06 -18.82 8.20
CA ASP A 163 12.97 -18.03 9.42
C ASP A 163 11.76 -17.08 9.36
N LEU A 164 11.04 -16.90 10.47
CA LEU A 164 9.86 -16.04 10.50
C LEU A 164 10.18 -14.61 10.06
N LYS A 165 11.35 -14.08 10.43
CA LYS A 165 11.87 -12.77 9.96
C LYS A 165 12.04 -12.71 8.44
N ASP A 166 12.53 -13.78 7.82
CA ASP A 166 12.65 -13.88 6.36
C ASP A 166 11.27 -14.00 5.70
N ALA A 167 10.31 -14.70 6.33
CA ALA A 167 8.93 -14.79 5.85
C ALA A 167 8.22 -13.42 5.89
N PHE A 168 8.37 -12.67 6.98
CA PHE A 168 7.86 -11.29 7.10
C PHE A 168 8.46 -10.35 6.07
N PHE A 169 9.78 -10.40 5.91
CA PHE A 169 10.46 -9.60 4.91
C PHE A 169 10.02 -10.00 3.49
N ALA A 170 9.83 -11.29 3.22
CA ALA A 170 9.34 -11.79 1.95
C ALA A 170 7.90 -11.32 1.66
N ALA A 171 6.99 -11.43 2.62
CA ALA A 171 5.61 -10.98 2.49
C ALA A 171 5.54 -9.49 2.16
N ARG A 172 6.28 -8.65 2.91
CA ARG A 172 6.35 -7.22 2.65
C ARG A 172 6.88 -6.91 1.25
N LEU A 173 7.97 -7.57 0.83
CA LEU A 173 8.53 -7.37 -0.50
C LEU A 173 7.57 -7.83 -1.59
N PHE A 174 6.92 -8.98 -1.41
CA PHE A 174 5.99 -9.55 -2.36
C PHE A 174 4.83 -8.60 -2.63
N LEU A 175 4.14 -8.15 -1.57
CA LEU A 175 3.05 -7.17 -1.68
C LEU A 175 3.53 -5.86 -2.29
N TYR A 176 4.65 -5.30 -1.81
CA TYR A 176 5.21 -4.08 -2.38
C TYR A 176 5.49 -4.19 -3.89
N TYR A 177 6.13 -5.27 -4.33
CA TYR A 177 6.46 -5.43 -5.75
C TYR A 177 5.22 -5.72 -6.60
N HIS A 178 4.22 -6.40 -6.05
CA HIS A 178 2.92 -6.57 -6.71
C HIS A 178 2.31 -5.19 -7.01
N GLU A 179 2.13 -4.35 -5.99
CA GLU A 179 1.61 -2.99 -6.13
C GLU A 179 2.49 -2.08 -7.02
N ALA A 180 3.81 -2.25 -6.94
CA ALA A 180 4.73 -1.49 -7.78
C ALA A 180 4.59 -1.82 -9.27
N PHE A 181 4.05 -2.99 -9.62
CA PHE A 181 3.77 -3.34 -11.01
C PHE A 181 2.55 -2.59 -11.56
N HIS A 182 1.48 -2.40 -10.77
CA HIS A 182 0.35 -1.55 -11.18
C HIS A 182 0.80 -0.11 -11.44
N HIS A 183 1.67 0.45 -10.59
CA HIS A 183 2.31 1.74 -10.86
C HIS A 183 3.14 1.73 -12.16
N ALA A 184 3.82 0.62 -12.49
CA ALA A 184 4.56 0.49 -13.74
C ALA A 184 3.63 0.50 -14.97
N VAL A 185 2.45 -0.11 -14.87
CA VAL A 185 1.41 -0.07 -15.91
C VAL A 185 0.85 1.35 -16.08
N GLU A 186 0.58 2.05 -14.98
CA GLU A 186 0.14 3.45 -15.02
C GLU A 186 1.22 4.37 -15.64
N CYS A 187 2.49 4.12 -15.35
CA CYS A 187 3.62 4.81 -15.95
C CYS A 187 3.74 4.56 -17.46
N PHE A 188 3.37 3.35 -17.93
CA PHE A 188 3.29 3.05 -19.36
C PHE A 188 2.17 3.85 -20.01
N ALA A 189 0.96 3.85 -19.44
CA ALA A 189 -0.14 4.66 -19.93
C ALA A 189 0.25 6.15 -20.04
N THR A 190 0.80 6.72 -18.97
CA THR A 190 1.22 8.14 -18.91
C THR A 190 2.15 8.53 -20.04
N ARG A 191 3.08 7.65 -20.44
CA ARG A 191 4.00 7.95 -21.55
C ARG A 191 3.29 7.98 -22.90
N LEU A 192 2.29 7.14 -23.12
CA LEU A 192 1.43 7.22 -24.29
C LEU A 192 0.58 8.50 -24.25
N GLU A 193 0.03 8.85 -23.10
CA GLU A 193 -0.79 10.06 -22.92
C GLU A 193 0.01 11.36 -23.15
N GLN A 194 1.32 11.38 -22.85
CA GLN A 194 2.18 12.52 -23.17
C GLN A 194 2.29 12.79 -24.67
N ILE A 195 2.20 11.75 -25.49
CA ILE A 195 2.24 11.86 -26.95
C ILE A 195 0.85 12.22 -27.48
N GLU A 196 -0.16 11.49 -27.03
CA GLU A 196 -1.52 11.53 -27.59
C GLU A 196 -2.43 12.60 -26.94
N ARG A 197 -1.99 13.18 -25.82
CA ARG A 197 -2.70 14.22 -25.04
C ARG A 197 -4.13 13.83 -24.63
N THR A 198 -4.38 12.53 -24.54
CA THR A 198 -5.67 11.89 -24.28
C THR A 198 -5.57 11.05 -23.01
N PRO A 199 -6.61 10.96 -22.15
CA PRO A 199 -6.55 10.27 -20.85
C PRO A 199 -6.66 8.73 -20.93
N LEU A 200 -5.74 8.11 -21.68
CA LEU A 200 -5.72 6.68 -21.99
C LEU A 200 -5.74 5.76 -20.76
N TYR A 201 -5.10 6.14 -19.65
CA TYR A 201 -5.11 5.31 -18.45
C TYR A 201 -6.55 5.11 -17.94
N ARG A 202 -7.33 6.20 -17.91
CA ARG A 202 -8.68 6.19 -17.34
C ARG A 202 -9.72 5.60 -18.28
N THR A 203 -9.53 5.75 -19.59
CA THR A 203 -10.52 5.36 -20.60
C THR A 203 -10.19 4.07 -21.33
N GLY A 204 -8.93 3.65 -21.38
CA GLY A 204 -8.52 2.43 -22.09
C GLY A 204 -7.99 1.37 -21.14
N PHE A 205 -6.92 1.68 -20.41
CA PHE A 205 -6.26 0.72 -19.52
C PHE A 205 -7.20 0.21 -18.43
N GLN A 206 -7.89 1.13 -17.75
CA GLN A 206 -8.86 0.79 -16.71
C GLN A 206 -10.07 0.01 -17.25
N GLU A 207 -10.50 0.26 -18.49
CA GLU A 207 -11.59 -0.49 -19.11
C GLU A 207 -11.16 -1.91 -19.46
N LEU A 208 -9.97 -2.08 -20.05
CA LEU A 208 -9.38 -3.39 -20.32
C LEU A 208 -9.27 -4.18 -19.03
N PHE A 209 -8.62 -3.62 -18.01
CA PHE A 209 -8.42 -4.26 -16.71
C PHE A 209 -9.74 -4.76 -16.11
N LYS A 210 -10.75 -3.88 -16.02
CA LYS A 210 -12.08 -4.25 -15.49
C LYS A 210 -12.78 -5.32 -16.32
N GLY A 211 -12.60 -5.29 -17.64
CA GLY A 211 -13.22 -6.26 -18.54
C GLY A 211 -12.68 -7.68 -18.41
N VAL A 212 -11.46 -7.84 -17.90
CA VAL A 212 -10.82 -9.16 -17.72
C VAL A 212 -10.53 -9.49 -16.25
N PHE A 213 -10.82 -8.59 -15.31
CA PHE A 213 -10.55 -8.81 -13.89
C PHE A 213 -11.22 -10.09 -13.36
N GLY A 214 -10.50 -10.85 -12.53
CA GLY A 214 -10.96 -12.15 -12.02
C GLY A 214 -10.90 -13.30 -13.04
N THR A 215 -10.17 -13.13 -14.15
CA THR A 215 -9.95 -14.17 -15.17
C THR A 215 -8.46 -14.33 -15.51
N ASP A 216 -8.06 -15.46 -16.09
CA ASP A 216 -6.66 -15.67 -16.52
C ASP A 216 -6.26 -14.83 -17.73
N GLU A 217 -7.23 -14.18 -18.38
CA GLU A 217 -7.03 -13.15 -19.38
C GLU A 217 -6.53 -11.82 -18.76
N CYS A 218 -6.64 -11.63 -17.43
CA CYS A 218 -6.06 -10.49 -16.73
C CYS A 218 -4.54 -10.63 -16.63
N LEU A 219 -3.85 -10.24 -17.72
CA LEU A 219 -2.40 -10.30 -17.79
C LEU A 219 -1.72 -9.38 -16.76
N GLU A 220 -2.38 -8.28 -16.37
CA GLU A 220 -1.85 -7.34 -15.39
C GLU A 220 -1.64 -8.00 -14.03
N GLU A 221 -2.66 -8.67 -13.47
CA GLU A 221 -2.56 -9.37 -12.18
C GLU A 221 -1.52 -10.49 -12.20
N GLY A 222 -1.53 -11.30 -13.27
CA GLY A 222 -0.54 -12.35 -13.43
C GLY A 222 0.88 -11.78 -13.53
N LEU A 223 1.07 -10.66 -14.23
CA LEU A 223 2.38 -10.01 -14.34
C LEU A 223 2.80 -9.34 -13.03
N ALA A 224 1.87 -8.80 -12.24
CA ALA A 224 2.13 -8.26 -10.92
C ALA A 224 2.69 -9.36 -9.99
N ASN A 225 2.03 -10.52 -9.93
CA ASN A 225 2.54 -11.70 -9.21
C ASN A 225 3.87 -12.20 -9.76
N ALA A 226 4.05 -12.24 -11.08
CA ALA A 226 5.31 -12.63 -11.69
C ALA A 226 6.46 -11.69 -11.32
N PHE A 227 6.20 -10.38 -11.30
CA PHE A 227 7.17 -9.36 -10.93
C PHE A 227 7.53 -9.47 -9.44
N ALA A 228 6.52 -9.58 -8.57
CA ALA A 228 6.68 -9.80 -7.14
C ALA A 228 7.51 -11.04 -6.83
N TYR A 229 7.15 -12.19 -7.40
CA TYR A 229 7.88 -13.44 -7.25
C TYR A 229 9.35 -13.31 -7.65
N ARG A 230 9.64 -12.78 -8.86
CA ARG A 230 11.01 -12.65 -9.37
C ARG A 230 11.86 -11.75 -8.47
N LYS A 231 11.31 -10.60 -8.05
CA LYS A 231 12.04 -9.60 -7.25
C LYS A 231 12.27 -10.07 -5.82
N THR A 232 11.27 -10.67 -5.17
CA THR A 232 11.37 -11.19 -3.81
C THR A 232 12.36 -12.35 -3.72
N VAL A 233 12.26 -13.34 -4.62
CA VAL A 233 13.19 -14.48 -4.66
C VAL A 233 14.62 -14.02 -4.94
N ALA A 234 14.82 -13.05 -5.85
CA ALA A 234 16.15 -12.51 -6.14
C ALA A 234 16.78 -11.76 -4.94
N LYS A 235 15.94 -11.19 -4.05
CA LYS A 235 16.38 -10.40 -2.89
C LYS A 235 16.73 -11.26 -1.69
N ILE A 236 15.95 -12.31 -1.39
CA ILE A 236 16.14 -13.15 -0.18
C ILE A 236 16.97 -14.41 -0.47
N ARG A 237 16.89 -14.96 -1.70
CA ARG A 237 17.71 -16.09 -2.18
C ARG A 237 17.67 -17.36 -1.31
N ARG A 238 16.47 -17.72 -0.84
CA ARG A 238 16.19 -18.96 -0.09
C ARG A 238 15.40 -19.93 -0.97
N PRO A 239 15.82 -21.20 -1.16
CA PRO A 239 15.09 -22.19 -1.94
C PRO A 239 13.67 -22.44 -1.42
N GLU A 240 13.51 -22.47 -0.09
CA GLU A 240 12.26 -22.77 0.61
C GLU A 240 11.23 -21.69 0.33
N LEU A 241 11.65 -20.42 0.38
CA LEU A 241 10.85 -19.27 -0.01
C LEU A 241 10.37 -19.36 -1.46
N LYS A 242 11.26 -19.78 -2.38
CA LYS A 242 10.91 -19.91 -3.80
C LYS A 242 9.83 -20.97 -4.02
N VAL A 243 9.87 -22.07 -3.26
CA VAL A 243 8.85 -23.12 -3.29
C VAL A 243 7.54 -22.58 -2.70
N ALA A 244 7.59 -21.96 -1.53
CA ALA A 244 6.43 -21.40 -0.85
C ALA A 244 5.68 -20.36 -1.71
N LEU A 245 6.39 -19.37 -2.26
CA LEU A 245 5.77 -18.35 -3.12
C LEU A 245 5.22 -18.93 -4.43
N ARG A 246 5.86 -19.97 -4.97
CA ARG A 246 5.31 -20.66 -6.14
C ARG A 246 3.97 -21.31 -5.82
N GLN A 247 3.91 -22.07 -4.73
CA GLN A 247 2.69 -22.75 -4.30
C GLN A 247 1.56 -21.76 -4.03
N LEU A 248 1.88 -20.67 -3.30
CA LEU A 248 0.94 -19.57 -3.03
C LEU A 248 0.33 -19.01 -4.32
N ILE A 249 1.18 -18.69 -5.32
CA ILE A 249 0.71 -18.15 -6.60
C ILE A 249 -0.12 -19.19 -7.34
N GLU A 250 0.35 -20.43 -7.49
CA GLU A 250 -0.36 -21.47 -8.24
C GLU A 250 -1.75 -21.80 -7.63
N GLN A 251 -1.95 -21.55 -6.34
CA GLN A 251 -3.22 -21.73 -5.62
C GLN A 251 -4.10 -20.46 -5.57
N SER A 252 -3.62 -19.34 -6.10
CA SER A 252 -4.39 -18.09 -6.14
C SER A 252 -5.54 -18.15 -7.14
N ASP A 253 -6.41 -17.14 -7.08
CA ASP A 253 -7.53 -17.00 -8.01
C ASP A 253 -7.09 -16.76 -9.47
N PRO A 254 -8.02 -16.89 -10.44
CA PRO A 254 -7.73 -16.59 -11.83
C PRO A 254 -7.11 -15.19 -12.02
N GLY A 255 -6.21 -15.09 -13.00
CA GLY A 255 -5.36 -13.91 -13.20
C GLY A 255 -4.08 -14.00 -12.37
N TYR A 256 -4.22 -14.02 -11.04
CA TYR A 256 -3.10 -14.10 -10.10
C TYR A 256 -2.26 -15.37 -10.28
N ARG A 257 -2.93 -16.52 -10.48
CA ARG A 257 -2.27 -17.84 -10.58
C ARG A 257 -1.33 -18.01 -11.76
N MET A 258 -1.48 -17.16 -12.78
CA MET A 258 -0.63 -17.18 -13.96
C MET A 258 0.79 -16.66 -13.68
N GLY A 259 1.05 -16.08 -12.49
CA GLY A 259 2.30 -15.42 -12.17
C GLY A 259 3.55 -16.31 -12.31
N VAL A 260 3.49 -17.59 -11.94
CA VAL A 260 4.65 -18.50 -12.08
C VAL A 260 4.96 -18.79 -13.54
N GLN A 261 3.93 -18.96 -14.37
CA GLN A 261 4.08 -19.13 -15.81
C GLN A 261 4.65 -17.86 -16.45
N PHE A 262 4.07 -16.70 -16.12
CA PHE A 262 4.49 -15.42 -16.66
C PHE A 262 5.89 -15.02 -16.20
N ALA A 263 6.33 -15.41 -15.00
CA ALA A 263 7.70 -15.16 -14.54
C ALA A 263 8.78 -15.72 -15.49
N ARG A 264 8.49 -16.84 -16.17
CA ARG A 264 9.41 -17.46 -17.14
C ARG A 264 9.43 -16.73 -18.49
N ARG A 265 8.33 -16.07 -18.86
CA ARG A 265 8.14 -15.37 -20.15
C ARG A 265 7.82 -13.90 -19.96
N PHE A 266 8.39 -13.29 -18.91
CA PHE A 266 7.93 -12.01 -18.40
C PHE A 266 7.95 -10.89 -19.46
N SER A 267 9.05 -10.78 -20.22
CA SER A 267 9.17 -9.76 -21.27
C SER A 267 8.14 -9.93 -22.38
N ALA A 268 7.92 -11.16 -22.83
CA ALA A 268 6.94 -11.50 -23.86
C ALA A 268 5.51 -11.23 -23.37
N THR A 269 5.15 -11.70 -22.16
CA THR A 269 3.81 -11.45 -21.60
C THR A 269 3.57 -9.97 -21.33
N ARG A 270 4.57 -9.22 -20.84
CA ARG A 270 4.48 -7.76 -20.69
C ARG A 270 4.28 -7.05 -22.02
N SER A 271 4.96 -7.51 -23.07
CA SER A 271 4.78 -7.00 -24.44
C SER A 271 3.37 -7.28 -24.96
N ARG A 272 2.80 -8.44 -24.65
CA ARG A 272 1.40 -8.75 -24.93
C ARG A 272 0.43 -7.85 -24.18
N LEU A 273 0.67 -7.59 -22.89
CA LEU A 273 -0.13 -6.61 -22.12
C LEU A 273 -0.04 -5.21 -22.75
N ALA A 274 1.14 -4.80 -23.22
CA ALA A 274 1.31 -3.52 -23.90
C ALA A 274 0.49 -3.43 -25.19
N GLU A 275 0.54 -4.49 -26.01
CA GLU A 275 -0.26 -4.60 -27.25
C GLU A 275 -1.77 -4.56 -26.97
N LEU A 276 -2.26 -5.28 -25.95
CA LEU A 276 -3.68 -5.28 -25.60
C LEU A 276 -4.15 -3.88 -25.16
N ASN A 277 -3.39 -3.22 -24.29
CA ASN A 277 -3.69 -1.85 -23.87
C ASN A 277 -3.69 -0.88 -25.06
N PHE A 278 -2.70 -1.00 -25.95
CA PHE A 278 -2.61 -0.18 -27.16
C PHE A 278 -3.81 -0.41 -28.09
N GLY A 279 -4.19 -1.67 -28.33
CA GLY A 279 -5.34 -2.02 -29.18
C GLY A 279 -6.66 -1.46 -28.66
N VAL A 280 -6.89 -1.50 -27.34
CA VAL A 280 -8.07 -0.89 -26.71
C VAL A 280 -8.04 0.64 -26.80
N CYS A 281 -6.88 1.25 -26.60
CA CYS A 281 -6.72 2.71 -26.65
C CYS A 281 -6.83 3.29 -28.08
N PHE A 282 -6.44 2.52 -29.10
CA PHE A 282 -6.37 2.98 -30.48
C PHE A 282 -7.02 1.98 -31.45
N PRO A 283 -8.35 1.84 -31.41
CA PRO A 283 -9.05 0.91 -32.28
C PRO A 283 -8.76 1.22 -33.75
N GLY A 284 -8.50 0.17 -34.54
CA GLY A 284 -8.17 0.27 -35.97
C GLY A 284 -6.69 0.50 -36.30
N ARG A 285 -5.81 0.68 -35.29
CA ARG A 285 -4.36 0.62 -35.54
C ARG A 285 -3.92 -0.83 -35.78
N PRO A 286 -2.97 -1.09 -36.70
CA PRO A 286 -2.43 -2.42 -36.91
C PRO A 286 -1.74 -2.94 -35.64
N SER A 287 -1.96 -4.22 -35.33
CA SER A 287 -1.27 -4.86 -34.22
C SER A 287 0.23 -4.98 -34.44
N ALA A 288 1.00 -4.77 -33.37
CA ALA A 288 2.44 -4.97 -33.38
C ALA A 288 2.82 -6.36 -32.84
N ARG A 289 3.96 -6.88 -33.31
CA ARG A 289 4.56 -8.10 -32.75
C ARG A 289 5.22 -7.80 -31.41
N GLU A 290 5.32 -8.82 -30.56
CA GLU A 290 5.98 -8.73 -29.24
C GLU A 290 7.37 -8.07 -29.32
N SER A 291 8.16 -8.40 -30.34
CA SER A 291 9.51 -7.85 -30.55
C SER A 291 9.54 -6.33 -30.69
N VAL A 292 8.46 -5.69 -31.15
CA VAL A 292 8.38 -4.22 -31.26
C VAL A 292 8.30 -3.62 -29.85
N TRP A 293 7.40 -4.15 -29.02
CA TRP A 293 7.24 -3.71 -27.63
C TRP A 293 8.48 -3.99 -26.77
N GLU A 294 9.24 -5.04 -27.08
CA GLU A 294 10.51 -5.34 -26.41
C GLU A 294 11.56 -4.23 -26.61
N THR A 295 11.55 -3.53 -27.75
CA THR A 295 12.44 -2.36 -27.97
C THR A 295 12.09 -1.16 -27.07
N MET A 296 10.88 -1.16 -26.50
CA MET A 296 10.34 -0.08 -25.67
C MET A 296 10.17 -0.50 -24.21
N GLY A 297 11.02 -1.40 -23.72
CA GLY A 297 10.89 -1.95 -22.37
C GLY A 297 10.93 -0.94 -21.21
N HIS A 298 11.47 0.26 -21.45
CA HIS A 298 11.56 1.38 -20.50
C HIS A 298 10.24 2.15 -20.33
N LEU A 299 9.22 1.86 -21.15
CA LEU A 299 7.91 2.49 -21.02
C LEU A 299 7.23 2.16 -19.68
N PHE A 300 7.55 1.00 -19.10
CA PHE A 300 7.05 0.59 -17.79
C PHE A 300 7.90 1.12 -16.62
N ASP A 301 8.98 1.86 -16.87
CA ASP A 301 9.81 2.37 -15.78
C ASP A 301 9.06 3.44 -14.98
N GLY A 302 9.24 3.47 -13.67
CA GLY A 302 8.59 4.46 -12.80
C GLY A 302 8.95 5.90 -13.19
N ILE A 303 7.94 6.75 -13.41
CA ILE A 303 8.16 8.19 -13.69
C ILE A 303 8.59 8.96 -12.43
N SER A 304 8.22 8.43 -11.26
CA SER A 304 8.51 8.95 -9.93
C SER A 304 9.03 7.84 -9.01
N ASN A 305 9.72 8.22 -7.94
CA ASN A 305 10.27 7.27 -6.98
C ASN A 305 9.16 6.68 -6.09
N ILE A 306 8.55 5.58 -6.53
CA ILE A 306 7.50 4.86 -5.78
C ILE A 306 7.98 4.38 -4.40
N ARG A 307 9.30 4.12 -4.23
CA ARG A 307 9.88 3.69 -2.93
C ARG A 307 9.71 4.72 -1.82
N GLY A 308 9.55 6.00 -2.17
CA GLY A 308 9.29 7.07 -1.20
C GLY A 308 7.80 7.25 -0.86
N ARG A 309 6.92 6.44 -1.46
CA ARG A 309 5.46 6.54 -1.36
C ARG A 309 4.85 5.19 -1.03
N VAL A 310 5.49 4.48 -0.12
CA VAL A 310 4.99 3.23 0.45
C VAL A 310 4.63 3.49 1.90
N ASN A 311 3.44 3.07 2.30
CA ASN A 311 2.93 3.27 3.65
C ASN A 311 2.38 1.96 4.20
N TYR A 312 2.51 1.75 5.49
CA TYR A 312 1.61 0.88 6.21
C TYR A 312 0.31 1.61 6.51
N ILE A 313 -0.79 0.87 6.48
CA ILE A 313 -2.04 1.28 7.10
C ILE A 313 -2.36 0.35 8.25
N ILE A 314 -2.77 0.95 9.37
CA ILE A 314 -3.16 0.24 10.59
C ILE A 314 -4.50 0.80 11.01
N ARG A 315 -5.49 -0.05 11.25
CA ARG A 315 -6.77 0.46 11.75
C ARG A 315 -6.59 1.08 13.13
N ARG A 316 -7.29 2.19 13.40
CA ARG A 316 -7.23 2.89 14.70
C ARG A 316 -7.73 2.05 15.87
N ASP A 317 -8.59 1.08 15.60
CA ASP A 317 -9.10 0.12 16.57
C ASP A 317 -8.31 -1.21 16.59
N ALA A 318 -7.24 -1.33 15.80
CA ALA A 318 -6.41 -2.52 15.82
C ALA A 318 -5.75 -2.67 17.20
N ALA A 319 -5.83 -3.88 17.78
CA ALA A 319 -5.14 -4.22 19.04
C ALA A 319 -3.64 -3.90 18.99
N LEU A 320 -3.08 -3.95 17.79
CA LEU A 320 -1.72 -3.55 17.45
C LEU A 320 -1.37 -2.15 17.96
N LEU A 321 -2.21 -1.13 17.74
CA LEU A 321 -1.92 0.24 18.14
C LEU A 321 -1.93 0.41 19.67
N THR A 322 -2.84 -0.30 20.34
CA THR A 322 -2.90 -0.33 21.81
C THR A 322 -1.61 -0.91 22.39
N ARG A 323 -1.07 -1.98 21.79
CA ARG A 323 0.14 -2.67 22.27
C ARG A 323 1.41 -1.83 22.11
N VAL A 324 1.58 -1.18 20.97
CA VAL A 324 2.77 -0.35 20.69
C VAL A 324 2.76 0.95 21.49
N GLY A 325 1.67 1.22 22.23
CA GLY A 325 1.41 2.53 22.78
C GLY A 325 1.41 3.60 21.69
N PHE A 326 0.99 3.23 20.47
CA PHE A 326 0.93 4.15 19.35
C PHE A 326 -0.14 5.18 19.68
N ARG A 327 0.30 6.34 20.16
CA ARG A 327 -0.59 7.46 20.41
C ARG A 327 -0.78 8.17 19.07
N PRO A 328 -1.93 8.02 18.40
CA PRO A 328 -2.15 8.67 17.12
C PRO A 328 -1.82 10.15 17.24
N PHE A 329 -1.17 10.69 16.22
CA PHE A 329 -0.86 12.10 16.24
C PHE A 329 -2.17 12.89 16.07
N LEU A 330 -2.18 14.12 16.57
CA LEU A 330 -3.35 14.98 16.43
C LEU A 330 -3.41 15.45 14.99
N THR A 331 -4.53 15.25 14.30
CA THR A 331 -4.76 15.92 13.02
C THR A 331 -4.73 17.44 13.23
N GLY A 332 -4.48 18.23 12.18
CA GLY A 332 -4.52 19.70 12.31
C GLY A 332 -5.83 20.19 12.92
N LYS A 333 -6.96 19.58 12.52
CA LYS A 333 -8.29 19.85 13.10
C LYS A 333 -8.37 19.47 14.59
N LYS A 334 -8.01 18.24 14.96
CA LYS A 334 -8.03 17.78 16.37
C LYS A 334 -7.06 18.59 17.25
N LEU A 335 -5.96 19.06 16.67
CA LEU A 335 -5.04 19.96 17.36
C LEU A 335 -5.68 21.33 17.61
N VAL A 336 -6.38 21.90 16.64
CA VAL A 336 -7.13 23.16 16.82
C VAL A 336 -8.24 22.99 17.87
N GLU A 337 -9.01 21.90 17.79
CA GLU A 337 -10.05 21.56 18.78
C GLU A 337 -9.45 21.46 20.18
N LYS A 338 -8.39 20.67 20.38
CA LYS A 338 -7.72 20.58 21.68
C LYS A 338 -7.13 21.91 22.13
N LEU A 339 -6.51 22.68 21.25
CA LEU A 339 -6.02 24.02 21.62
C LEU A 339 -7.18 24.90 22.10
N SER A 340 -8.36 24.81 21.49
CA SER A 340 -9.52 25.61 21.92
C SER A 340 -10.03 25.30 23.32
N GLU A 341 -9.67 24.15 23.90
CA GLU A 341 -9.96 23.80 25.30
C GLU A 341 -9.06 24.56 26.29
N HIS A 342 -7.91 25.08 25.84
CA HIS A 342 -6.91 25.75 26.68
C HIS A 342 -6.83 27.27 26.45
N GLY A 343 -7.53 27.80 25.45
CA GLY A 343 -7.52 29.23 25.13
C GLY A 343 -8.29 29.57 23.85
N GLU A 344 -8.33 30.85 23.48
CA GLU A 344 -9.09 31.30 22.32
C GLU A 344 -8.30 31.05 21.02
N VAL A 345 -8.78 30.10 20.21
CA VAL A 345 -8.24 29.84 18.87
C VAL A 345 -9.08 30.54 17.80
N ARG A 346 -8.44 31.34 16.95
CA ARG A 346 -9.07 31.97 15.78
C ARG A 346 -8.34 31.60 14.50
N PHE A 347 -9.09 31.19 13.49
CA PHE A 347 -8.57 31.08 12.12
C PHE A 347 -8.35 32.48 11.54
N LEU A 348 -7.19 32.70 10.91
CA LEU A 348 -6.83 34.00 10.35
C LEU A 348 -6.99 34.02 8.83
N LYS A 349 -6.32 33.10 8.14
CA LYS A 349 -6.34 33.00 6.67
C LYS A 349 -5.74 31.70 6.16
N HIS A 350 -6.09 31.37 4.93
CA HIS A 350 -5.41 30.35 4.14
C HIS A 350 -4.11 30.92 3.57
N GLY A 351 -2.97 30.25 3.84
CA GLY A 351 -1.70 30.48 3.16
C GLY A 351 -1.54 29.61 1.90
N GLY A 352 -0.32 29.48 1.38
CA GLY A 352 -0.04 28.56 0.27
C GLY A 352 -0.20 27.10 0.70
N SER A 353 0.72 26.62 1.53
CA SER A 353 0.74 25.23 2.05
C SER A 353 0.28 25.09 3.50
N HIS A 354 0.01 26.21 4.18
CA HIS A 354 -0.32 26.27 5.60
C HIS A 354 -1.55 27.14 5.84
N ASP A 355 -2.31 26.79 6.87
CA ASP A 355 -3.37 27.62 7.42
C ASP A 355 -2.83 28.37 8.63
N HIS A 356 -3.14 29.67 8.71
CA HIS A 356 -2.67 30.55 9.77
C HIS A 356 -3.75 30.69 10.84
N TYR A 357 -3.37 30.49 12.09
CA TYR A 357 -4.23 30.60 13.27
C TYR A 357 -3.63 31.57 14.29
N SER A 358 -4.46 32.06 15.21
CA SER A 358 -4.02 32.69 16.46
C SER A 358 -4.56 31.97 17.67
N PHE A 359 -3.74 31.84 18.71
CA PHE A 359 -4.10 31.38 20.05
C PHE A 359 -3.81 32.52 21.03
N ASP A 360 -4.82 33.05 21.70
CA ASP A 360 -4.70 34.18 22.65
C ASP A 360 -3.83 35.34 22.10
N GLY A 361 -4.07 35.71 20.83
CA GLY A 361 -3.35 36.76 20.13
C GLY A 361 -1.98 36.38 19.54
N LYS A 362 -1.44 35.19 19.86
CA LYS A 362 -0.18 34.69 19.28
C LYS A 362 -0.43 33.85 18.05
N ARG A 363 0.31 34.10 16.97
CA ARG A 363 0.13 33.39 15.69
C ARG A 363 0.87 32.06 15.66
N PHE A 364 0.27 31.06 15.02
CA PHE A 364 0.91 29.80 14.65
C PHE A 364 0.38 29.31 13.29
N GLU A 365 1.07 28.33 12.69
CA GLU A 365 0.75 27.80 11.37
C GLU A 365 0.55 26.30 11.45
N LEU A 366 -0.43 25.79 10.70
CA LEU A 366 -0.67 24.36 10.53
C LEU A 366 -0.57 23.99 9.06
N PRO A 367 0.14 22.91 8.69
CA PRO A 367 0.10 22.39 7.33
C PRO A 367 -1.35 22.10 6.94
N ARG A 368 -1.75 22.47 5.71
CA ARG A 368 -3.10 22.19 5.20
C ARG A 368 -3.28 20.71 4.86
N HIS A 369 -2.18 20.01 4.62
CA HIS A 369 -2.19 18.57 4.37
C HIS A 369 -2.83 17.86 5.56
N ALA A 370 -3.72 16.92 5.26
CA ALA A 370 -4.56 16.25 6.23
C ALA A 370 -3.80 15.22 7.09
N CYS A 371 -2.48 15.36 7.17
CA CYS A 371 -1.61 14.47 7.91
C CYS A 371 -1.56 14.82 9.40
N ASP A 372 -1.35 13.76 10.15
CA ASP A 372 -1.11 13.70 11.58
C ASP A 372 0.04 14.66 11.99
N CYS A 373 -0.23 15.62 12.89
CA CYS A 373 0.76 16.60 13.35
C CYS A 373 1.87 15.92 14.15
N ARG A 374 3.07 15.86 13.58
CA ARG A 374 4.23 15.22 14.22
C ARG A 374 4.53 15.83 15.60
N PRO A 375 5.11 15.07 16.55
CA PRO A 375 5.42 15.56 17.89
C PRO A 375 6.26 16.84 17.90
N GLY A 376 7.20 16.95 16.97
CA GLY A 376 8.04 18.14 16.82
C GLY A 376 7.24 19.38 16.43
N LEU A 377 6.26 19.23 15.53
CA LEU A 377 5.36 20.31 15.14
C LEU A 377 4.48 20.74 16.32
N ILE A 378 3.84 19.79 17.00
CA ILE A 378 2.99 20.09 18.17
C ILE A 378 3.81 20.80 19.26
N LYS A 379 4.99 20.27 19.61
CA LYS A 379 5.89 20.93 20.59
C LYS A 379 6.31 22.33 20.15
N GLY A 380 6.60 22.52 18.85
CA GLY A 380 6.91 23.81 18.27
C GLY A 380 5.77 24.81 18.44
N ILE A 381 4.54 24.39 18.12
CA ILE A 381 3.34 25.20 18.27
C ILE A 381 3.08 25.55 19.73
N LEU A 382 3.07 24.56 20.64
CA LEU A 382 2.87 24.78 22.08
C LEU A 382 3.88 25.80 22.64
N LYS A 383 5.15 25.68 22.26
CA LYS A 383 6.19 26.63 22.63
C LYS A 383 5.94 28.03 22.04
N GLN A 384 5.55 28.11 20.77
CA GLN A 384 5.31 29.37 20.06
C GLN A 384 4.12 30.15 20.66
N ILE A 385 3.04 29.47 21.03
CA ILE A 385 1.89 30.08 21.69
C ILE A 385 2.12 30.28 23.20
N GLY A 386 3.20 29.71 23.76
CA GLY A 386 3.59 29.85 25.16
C GLY A 386 2.75 29.02 26.13
N LEU A 387 2.11 27.95 25.65
CA LEU A 387 1.35 27.02 26.48
C LEU A 387 2.33 26.07 27.19
N GLN A 388 2.52 26.25 28.50
CA GLN A 388 3.48 25.48 29.32
C GLN A 388 2.89 24.13 29.75
N ILE A 389 2.55 23.29 28.78
CA ILE A 389 2.02 21.95 29.00
C ILE A 389 2.94 20.92 28.35
N SER A 390 3.17 19.79 29.03
CA SER A 390 3.95 18.71 28.43
C SER A 390 3.15 18.05 27.29
N LEU A 391 3.85 17.53 26.28
CA LEU A 391 3.18 16.87 25.16
C LEU A 391 2.33 15.66 25.60
N SER A 392 2.74 14.97 26.66
CA SER A 392 1.98 13.83 27.20
C SER A 392 0.67 14.29 27.86
N VAL A 393 0.70 15.39 28.63
CA VAL A 393 -0.48 15.95 29.27
C VAL A 393 -1.42 16.56 28.23
N PHE A 394 -0.89 17.33 27.27
CA PHE A 394 -1.66 17.94 26.19
C PHE A 394 -2.37 16.92 25.29
N ARG A 395 -1.84 15.70 25.17
CA ARG A 395 -2.50 14.63 24.43
C ARG A 395 -3.58 13.93 25.25
N ALA A 396 -3.46 13.96 26.57
CA ALA A 396 -4.33 13.24 27.51
C ALA A 396 -5.56 14.05 27.93
N SER A 397 -5.45 15.38 28.05
CA SER A 397 -6.57 16.32 27.88
C SER A 397 -6.97 16.26 26.43
#